data_AF-B0DAG4-F1
#
_entry.id   AF-B0DAG4-F1
#
_cell.length_a   1.000
_cell.length_b   1.000
_cell.length_c   1.000
_cell.angle_alpha   90.00
_cell.angle_beta   90.00
_cell.angle_gamma   90.00
#
_symmetry.space_group_name_H-M   'P 1'
#
loop_
_entity.id
_entity.type
_entity.pdbx_description
1 polymer ?
#
loop_
_entity_poly.entity_id
_entity_poly.type
_entity_poly.pdbx_seq_one_letter_code
_entity_poly.pdbx_strand_id
1 'polypeptide(L)' 'RLRALALYKELHRLGRDYPDPSYNFHSKLRSLYERNRNLTDPDEIEKALRLAEFIKKG' A
#
# COMPACT_ATOMS: atom_id res chain seq x y z
N ARG A 1 11.53 -6.15 -3.67
CA ARG A 1 11.64 -5.49 -2.34
C ARG A 1 11.69 -3.96 -2.40
N LEU A 2 12.65 -3.34 -3.10
CA LEU A 2 12.79 -1.87 -3.16
C LEU A 2 11.54 -1.14 -3.68
N ARG A 3 10.89 -1.70 -4.70
CA ARG A 3 9.65 -1.16 -5.28
C ARG A 3 8.51 -1.05 -4.25
N ALA A 4 8.32 -2.08 -3.43
CA ALA A 4 7.31 -2.08 -2.38
C ALA A 4 7.57 -0.99 -1.31
N LEU A 5 8.83 -0.76 -0.95
CA LEU A 5 9.20 0.30 0.00
C LEU A 5 8.98 1.71 -0.57
N ALA A 6 9.28 1.92 -1.85
CA ALA A 6 9.01 3.19 -2.53
C ALA A 6 7.50 3.46 -2.57
N LEU A 7 6.73 2.46 -2.99
CA LEU A 7 5.27 2.55 -3.09
C LEU A 7 4.61 2.80 -1.73
N TYR A 8 5.12 2.17 -0.66
CA TYR A 8 4.66 2.43 0.71
C TYR A 8 4.83 3.90 1.10
N LYS A 9 5.99 4.52 0.80
CA LYS A 9 6.24 5.94 1.13
C LYS A 9 5.34 6.88 0.32
N GLU A 10 5.09 6.56 -0.94
CA GLU A 10 4.17 7.34 -1.79
C GLU A 10 2.74 7.29 -1.25
N LEU A 11 2.23 6.09 -0.96
CA LEU A 11 0.89 5.91 -0.38
C LEU A 11 0.78 6.53 1.02
N HIS A 12 1.84 6.44 1.83
CA HIS A 12 1.88 7.13 3.12
C HIS A 12 1.84 8.65 2.95
N ARG A 13 2.37 9.21 1.86
CA ARG A 13 2.24 10.65 1.60
C ARG A 13 0.80 11.00 1.22
N LEU A 14 0.21 10.26 0.30
CA LEU A 14 -1.19 10.44 -0.13
C LEU A 14 -2.17 10.33 1.04
N GLY A 15 -1.95 9.39 1.95
CA GLY A 15 -2.79 9.22 3.13
C GLY A 15 -2.82 10.44 4.07
N ARG A 16 -1.82 11.32 4.02
CA ARG A 16 -1.81 12.58 4.81
C ARG A 16 -2.73 13.65 4.23
N ASP A 17 -2.86 13.65 2.90
CA ASP A 17 -3.68 14.60 2.16
C ASP A 17 -5.10 14.04 1.89
N TYR A 18 -5.42 12.86 2.45
CA TYR A 18 -6.68 12.19 2.24
C TYR A 18 -7.83 12.97 2.92
N PRO A 19 -8.91 13.29 2.20
CA PRO A 19 -9.93 14.23 2.66
C PRO A 19 -10.78 13.70 3.82
N ASP A 20 -10.85 12.38 4.00
CA ASP A 20 -11.64 11.74 5.05
C ASP A 20 -10.75 11.23 6.21
N PRO A 21 -10.72 11.95 7.36
CA PRO A 21 -9.96 11.53 8.53
C PRO A 21 -10.51 10.26 9.18
N SER A 22 -11.78 9.91 8.96
CA SER A 22 -12.42 8.70 9.53
C SER A 22 -12.03 7.42 8.78
N TYR A 23 -11.54 7.55 7.54
CA TYR A 23 -11.17 6.42 6.69
C TYR A 23 -9.99 5.60 7.24
N ASN A 24 -9.19 6.17 8.16
CA ASN A 24 -8.04 5.53 8.80
C ASN A 24 -7.04 4.95 7.77
N PHE A 25 -6.70 5.77 6.75
CA PHE A 25 -5.88 5.36 5.60
C PHE A 25 -4.57 4.67 6.01
N HIS A 26 -3.81 5.27 6.92
CA HIS A 26 -2.51 4.74 7.36
C HIS A 26 -2.62 3.37 8.04
N SER A 27 -3.66 3.15 8.84
CA SER A 27 -3.90 1.86 9.51
C SER A 27 -4.20 0.76 8.49
N LYS A 28 -5.02 1.06 7.48
CA LYS A 28 -5.32 0.13 6.38
C LYS A 28 -4.08 -0.18 5.55
N LEU A 29 -3.30 0.85 5.21
CA LEU A 29 -2.04 0.69 4.47
C LEU A 29 -1.06 -0.21 5.25
N ARG A 30 -0.89 0.03 6.55
CA ARG A 30 -0.04 -0.81 7.40
C ARG A 30 -0.52 -2.26 7.43
N SER A 31 -1.83 -2.49 7.64
CA SER A 31 -2.41 -3.84 7.67
C SER A 31 -2.18 -4.59 6.36
N LEU A 32 -2.34 -3.92 5.21
CA LEU A 32 -2.10 -4.51 3.90
C LEU A 32 -0.65 -5.01 3.75
N TYR A 33 0.33 -4.18 4.12
CA TYR A 33 1.74 -4.54 4.01
C TYR A 33 2.16 -5.62 5.02
N GLU A 34 1.62 -5.59 6.24
CA GLU A 34 1.88 -6.63 7.25
C GLU A 34 1.37 -8.00 6.80
N ARG A 35 0.14 -8.07 6.25
CA ARG A 35 -0.45 -9.32 5.73
C ARG A 35 0.36 -9.91 4.58
N ASN A 36 1.02 -9.05 3.81
CA ASN A 36 1.81 -9.42 2.64
C ASN A 36 3.31 -9.55 2.91
N ARG A 37 3.77 -9.37 4.15
CA ARG A 37 5.21 -9.28 4.48
C ARG A 37 5.99 -10.57 4.21
N ASN A 38 5.31 -11.71 4.28
CA ASN A 38 5.89 -13.04 4.07
C ASN A 38 5.56 -13.60 2.67
N LEU A 39 5.00 -12.80 1.76
CA LEU A 39 4.77 -13.24 0.39
C LEU A 39 6.11 -13.55 -0.28
N THR A 40 6.23 -14.79 -0.75
CA THR A 40 7.37 -15.29 -1.53
C THR A 40 6.96 -15.57 -2.97
N ASP A 41 5.67 -15.74 -3.22
CA ASP A 41 5.11 -15.98 -4.54
C ASP A 41 5.19 -14.71 -5.40
N PRO A 42 5.86 -14.74 -6.58
CA PRO A 42 6.00 -13.59 -7.46
C PRO A 42 4.67 -13.01 -7.97
N ASP A 43 3.68 -13.85 -8.25
CA ASP A 43 2.39 -13.43 -8.79
C ASP A 43 1.55 -12.73 -7.71
N GLU A 44 1.59 -13.23 -6.48
CA GLU A 44 0.92 -12.58 -5.34
C GLU A 44 1.58 -11.23 -4.99
N ILE A 45 2.91 -11.13 -5.08
CA ILE A 45 3.62 -9.86 -4.92
C ILE A 45 3.17 -8.86 -5.99
N GLU A 46 3.09 -9.29 -7.25
CA GLU A 46 2.68 -8.41 -8.35
C GLU A 46 1.21 -7.96 -8.21
N LYS A 47 0.30 -8.85 -7.78
CA LYS A 47 -1.08 -8.49 -7.44
C LYS A 47 -1.15 -7.42 -6.34
N ALA A 48 -0.39 -7.61 -5.26
CA ALA A 48 -0.34 -6.65 -4.16
C ALA A 48 0.20 -5.28 -4.61
N LEU A 49 1.22 -5.26 -5.47
CA LEU A 49 1.76 -4.04 -6.06
C LEU A 49 0.75 -3.34 -6.98
N ARG A 50 0.02 -4.09 -7.81
CA ARG A 50 -1.03 -3.52 -8.68
C ARG A 50 -2.17 -2.89 -7.88
N LEU A 51 -2.60 -3.54 -6.79
CA LEU A 51 -3.62 -2.98 -5.90
C LEU A 51 -3.15 -1.66 -5.28
N ALA A 52 -1.90 -1.62 -4.84
CA ALA A 52 -1.29 -0.42 -4.27
C ALA A 52 -1.13 0.71 -5.31
N GLU A 53 -0.78 0.40 -6.56
CA GLU A 53 -0.77 1.38 -7.68
C GLU A 53 -2.18 1.88 -8.04
N PHE A 54 -3.21 1.03 -7.93
CA PHE A 54 -4.60 1.45 -8.13
C PHE A 54 -5.03 2.48 -7.07
N ILE A 55 -4.70 2.24 -5.80
CA ILE A 55 -4.99 3.17 -4.70
C ILE A 55 -4.27 4.52 -4.91
N LYS A 56 -3.06 4.51 -5.49
CA LYS A 56 -2.32 5.73 -5.81
C LYS A 56 -2.99 6.58 -6.90
N LYS A 57 -3.67 5.93 -7.86
CA LYS A 57 -4.36 6.61 -8.98
C LYS A 57 -5.78 7.06 -8.64
N GLY A 58 -6.39 6.46 -7.62
CA GLY A 58 -7.76 6.75 -7.18
C GLY A 58 -7.87 7.96 -6.28
#